data_AF-K1Z914-F1
#
_entry.id   AF-K1Z914-F1
#
_cell.length_a   1.000
_cell.length_b   1.000
_cell.length_c   1.000
_cell.angle_alpha   90.00
_cell.angle_beta   90.00
_cell.angle_gamma   90.00
#
_symmetry.space_group_name_H-M   'P 1'
#
loop_
_entity.id
_entity.type
_entity.pdbx_description
1 polymer ?
#
loop_
_entity_poly.entity_id
_entity_poly.type
_entity_poly.pdbx_seq_one_letter_code
_entity_poly.pdbx_strand_id
1 'polypeptide(L)'
;MTQENKKRPRKKGRKRKGPGYFSLKRLSVFAVLFLVLIVSICTLGYVIFFRTVFAQEILPALRSAIVFEEPNPPVQFEPADPAEHVGRATEPTAPVESSTEPADRGESTESVAKDVPARPPDLPKVAIIIDDMGHDETTGRKLLSLPIELTYSFLPFAPHTQKLENLAHAAGKTIFLHLPMQPKGAAYSPGPGALYLQDSPEMQRIKLKKCLQEVPHAIGVNNHMGSSFTEDEGAMANIVKEIKDRSLIFVDSVTSPASVAFQVARAASVKSARRNVFLDNIQDEQKICDQLEKLVEIAEKKGRAIGIAHPYRATVNAMAICSEQYQARVHYVGVPEVLAVR
;
A
#
# COMPACT_ATOMS: atom_id res chain seq x y z
N MET A 1 -90.30 -38.79 52.24
CA MET A 1 -91.51 -38.03 51.89
C MET A 1 -91.25 -37.29 50.58
N THR A 2 -92.19 -37.51 49.66
CA THR A 2 -92.33 -37.04 48.28
C THR A 2 -92.28 -35.52 48.15
N GLN A 3 -91.78 -35.01 47.02
CA GLN A 3 -92.64 -34.34 46.02
C GLN A 3 -91.87 -33.96 44.75
N GLU A 4 -92.34 -34.54 43.63
CA GLU A 4 -92.21 -34.01 42.28
C GLU A 4 -92.72 -32.56 42.20
N ASN A 5 -92.14 -31.75 41.32
CA ASN A 5 -92.99 -30.81 40.59
C ASN A 5 -92.49 -30.46 39.16
N LYS A 6 -93.21 -31.05 38.20
CA LYS A 6 -93.69 -30.52 36.91
C LYS A 6 -92.78 -29.61 36.05
N LYS A 7 -92.38 -30.16 34.90
CA LYS A 7 -92.05 -29.44 33.65
C LYS A 7 -93.30 -29.05 32.86
N ARG A 8 -93.35 -27.83 32.29
CA ARG A 8 -94.02 -27.43 31.02
C ARG A 8 -93.44 -26.07 30.52
N PRO A 9 -93.63 -25.63 29.26
CA PRO A 9 -93.10 -26.18 28.00
C PRO A 9 -92.28 -25.14 27.17
N ARG A 10 -91.50 -25.63 26.18
CA ARG A 10 -90.63 -24.85 25.27
C ARG A 10 -91.41 -23.97 24.28
N LYS A 11 -91.04 -22.68 24.16
CA LYS A 11 -91.32 -21.81 23.00
C LYS A 11 -90.18 -21.92 21.97
N LYS A 12 -90.50 -22.25 20.71
CA LYS A 12 -89.58 -22.26 19.57
C LYS A 12 -89.20 -20.82 19.17
N GLY A 13 -87.93 -20.45 19.32
CA GLY A 13 -87.37 -19.20 18.81
C GLY A 13 -86.89 -19.34 17.36
N ARG A 14 -87.40 -18.47 16.48
CA ARG A 14 -86.96 -18.28 15.09
C ARG A 14 -85.48 -17.84 15.06
N LYS A 15 -84.61 -18.59 14.37
CA LYS A 15 -83.21 -18.18 14.11
C LYS A 15 -83.19 -16.92 13.23
N ARG A 16 -82.75 -15.79 13.79
CA ARG A 16 -82.35 -14.60 13.03
C ARG A 16 -81.01 -14.88 12.34
N LYS A 17 -80.94 -14.64 11.02
CA LYS A 17 -79.68 -14.65 10.26
C LYS A 17 -78.78 -13.51 10.78
N GLY A 18 -77.59 -13.84 11.27
CA GLY A 18 -76.58 -12.86 11.69
C GLY A 18 -75.93 -12.16 10.49
N PRO A 19 -75.36 -10.96 10.67
CA PRO A 19 -74.80 -10.18 9.58
C PRO A 19 -73.45 -10.75 9.10
N GLY A 20 -73.38 -11.02 7.79
CA GLY A 20 -72.25 -10.71 6.91
C GLY A 20 -70.83 -11.18 7.26
N TYR A 21 -70.51 -12.45 6.94
CA TYR A 21 -69.14 -12.93 6.71
C TYR A 21 -68.42 -12.22 5.52
N PHE A 22 -69.10 -11.27 4.86
CA PHE A 22 -68.68 -10.59 3.63
C PHE A 22 -67.86 -9.30 3.85
N SER A 23 -67.71 -8.85 5.11
CA SER A 23 -67.01 -7.59 5.46
C SER A 23 -65.51 -7.78 5.77
N LEU A 24 -65.15 -8.85 6.47
CA LEU A 24 -63.78 -9.08 6.97
C LEU A 24 -62.75 -9.45 5.88
N LYS A 25 -63.17 -10.18 4.83
CA LYS A 25 -62.28 -10.53 3.71
C LYS A 25 -61.95 -9.33 2.80
N ARG A 26 -62.86 -8.37 2.66
CA ARG A 26 -62.60 -7.14 1.89
C ARG A 26 -61.66 -6.23 2.65
N LEU A 27 -61.88 -6.06 3.96
CA LEU A 27 -61.02 -5.24 4.81
C LEU A 27 -59.56 -5.74 4.85
N SER A 28 -59.36 -7.06 4.88
CA SER A 28 -58.03 -7.66 4.81
C SER A 28 -57.34 -7.48 3.45
N VAL A 29 -58.08 -7.57 2.34
CA VAL A 29 -57.54 -7.27 1.00
C VAL A 29 -57.13 -5.80 0.89
N PHE A 30 -57.95 -4.86 1.39
CA PHE A 30 -57.58 -3.44 1.41
C PHE A 30 -56.35 -3.17 2.28
N ALA A 31 -56.22 -3.83 3.44
CA ALA A 31 -55.05 -3.70 4.30
C ALA A 31 -53.75 -4.19 3.62
N VAL A 32 -53.82 -5.31 2.90
CA VAL A 32 -52.66 -5.85 2.15
C VAL A 32 -52.29 -4.92 0.99
N LEU A 33 -53.25 -4.43 0.22
CA LEU A 33 -52.99 -3.49 -0.88
C LEU A 33 -52.41 -2.16 -0.37
N PHE A 34 -52.87 -1.68 0.78
CA PHE A 34 -52.33 -0.48 1.42
C PHE A 34 -50.88 -0.68 1.89
N LEU A 35 -50.56 -1.84 2.46
CA LEU A 35 -49.19 -2.19 2.85
C LEU A 35 -48.25 -2.22 1.63
N VAL A 36 -48.68 -2.86 0.53
CA VAL A 36 -47.90 -2.92 -0.71
C VAL A 36 -47.66 -1.53 -1.28
N LEU A 37 -48.67 -0.65 -1.23
CA LEU A 37 -48.54 0.73 -1.67
C LEU A 37 -47.50 1.50 -0.83
N ILE A 38 -47.53 1.37 0.50
CA ILE A 38 -46.55 2.01 1.39
C ILE A 38 -45.14 1.52 1.06
N VAL A 39 -44.93 0.21 0.95
CA VAL A 39 -43.62 -0.36 0.64
C VAL A 39 -43.12 0.16 -0.72
N SER A 40 -43.99 0.22 -1.74
CA SER A 40 -43.65 0.76 -3.06
C SER A 40 -43.26 2.24 -3.02
N ILE A 41 -43.97 3.05 -2.23
CA ILE A 41 -43.64 4.48 -2.05
C ILE A 41 -42.29 4.62 -1.32
N CYS A 42 -42.05 3.81 -0.29
CA CYS A 42 -40.78 3.82 0.45
C CYS A 42 -39.60 3.37 -0.42
N THR A 43 -39.76 2.34 -1.25
CA THR A 43 -38.70 1.89 -2.16
C THR A 43 -38.43 2.92 -3.24
N LEU A 44 -39.46 3.53 -3.82
CA LEU A 44 -39.30 4.62 -4.79
C LEU A 44 -38.61 5.84 -4.15
N GLY A 45 -39.02 6.23 -2.94
CA GLY A 45 -38.38 7.29 -2.17
C GLY A 45 -36.91 6.99 -1.85
N TYR A 46 -36.60 5.75 -1.48
CA TYR A 46 -35.22 5.31 -1.24
C TYR A 46 -34.37 5.36 -2.51
N VAL A 47 -34.88 4.88 -3.65
CA VAL A 47 -34.17 4.92 -4.94
C VAL A 47 -33.93 6.36 -5.37
N ILE A 48 -34.92 7.24 -5.24
CA ILE A 48 -34.77 8.67 -5.55
C ILE A 48 -33.73 9.28 -4.63
N PHE A 49 -33.85 9.12 -3.31
CA PHE A 49 -32.88 9.64 -2.34
C PHE A 49 -31.46 9.18 -2.63
N PHE A 50 -31.27 7.89 -2.95
CA PHE A 50 -29.95 7.34 -3.25
C PHE A 50 -29.39 7.85 -4.58
N ARG A 51 -30.24 8.01 -5.60
CA ARG A 51 -29.84 8.49 -6.94
C ARG A 51 -29.61 9.99 -7.01
N THR A 52 -30.36 10.80 -6.26
CA THR A 52 -30.29 12.25 -6.34
C THR A 52 -29.49 12.82 -5.18
N VAL A 53 -29.97 12.66 -3.94
CA VAL A 53 -29.36 13.29 -2.77
C VAL A 53 -28.02 12.64 -2.41
N PHE A 54 -27.99 11.32 -2.32
CA PHE A 54 -26.75 10.63 -1.93
C PHE A 54 -25.68 10.73 -3.02
N ALA A 55 -26.02 10.51 -4.29
CA ALA A 55 -25.05 10.53 -5.38
C ALA A 55 -24.60 11.94 -5.79
N GLN A 56 -25.47 12.95 -5.71
CA GLN A 56 -25.11 14.32 -6.15
C GLN A 56 -24.59 15.22 -5.03
N GLU A 57 -25.00 15.01 -3.77
CA GLU A 57 -24.60 15.91 -2.67
C GLU A 57 -23.69 15.22 -1.65
N ILE A 58 -24.06 14.02 -1.17
CA ILE A 58 -23.32 13.37 -0.07
C ILE A 58 -22.04 12.70 -0.56
N LEU A 59 -22.07 11.99 -1.69
CA LEU A 59 -20.92 11.25 -2.20
C LEU A 59 -19.78 12.18 -2.68
N PRO A 60 -20.05 13.29 -3.39
CA PRO A 60 -19.01 14.27 -3.72
C PRO A 60 -18.47 14.99 -2.48
N ALA A 61 -19.32 15.29 -1.48
CA ALA A 61 -18.88 15.90 -0.22
C ALA A 61 -18.04 14.95 0.64
N LEU A 62 -18.35 13.65 0.66
CA LEU A 62 -17.49 12.63 1.29
C LEU A 62 -16.16 12.47 0.54
N ARG A 63 -16.17 12.59 -0.79
CA ARG A 63 -14.94 12.57 -1.61
C ARG A 63 -14.09 13.83 -1.43
N SER A 64 -14.69 15.00 -1.25
CA SER A 64 -13.95 16.24 -0.96
C SER A 64 -13.50 16.35 0.49
N ALA A 65 -14.19 15.69 1.43
CA ALA A 65 -13.71 15.54 2.81
C ALA A 65 -12.53 14.56 2.91
N ILE A 66 -12.42 13.61 1.97
CA ILE A 66 -11.25 12.75 1.78
C ILE A 66 -10.37 13.36 0.69
N VAL A 67 -9.95 14.61 0.88
CA VAL A 67 -8.81 15.15 0.14
C VAL A 67 -7.56 14.64 0.84
N PHE A 68 -6.98 13.59 0.28
CA PHE A 68 -5.53 13.40 0.43
C PHE A 68 -4.91 14.59 -0.29
N GLU A 69 -4.53 15.61 0.47
CA GLU A 69 -3.71 16.69 -0.05
C GLU A 69 -2.44 16.02 -0.58
N GLU A 70 -2.27 16.03 -1.91
CA GLU A 70 -1.01 15.58 -2.49
C GLU A 70 0.08 16.41 -1.79
N PRO A 71 1.07 15.77 -1.15
CA PRO A 71 2.18 16.54 -0.62
C PRO A 71 2.77 17.30 -1.80
N ASN A 72 2.92 18.62 -1.64
CA ASN A 72 3.60 19.49 -2.58
C ASN A 72 4.80 18.75 -3.20
N PRO A 73 5.06 18.93 -4.51
CA PRO A 73 6.21 18.30 -5.14
C PRO A 73 7.45 18.57 -4.27
N PRO A 74 8.31 17.55 -4.05
CA PRO A 74 9.46 17.72 -3.18
C PRO A 74 10.26 18.92 -3.67
N VAL A 75 10.53 19.85 -2.75
CA VAL A 75 11.47 20.95 -2.97
C VAL A 75 12.73 20.34 -3.57
N GLN A 76 13.09 20.80 -4.76
CA GLN A 76 14.32 20.39 -5.43
C GLN A 76 15.48 20.83 -4.54
N PHE A 77 16.11 19.88 -3.85
CA PHE A 77 17.39 20.14 -3.23
C PHE A 77 18.43 20.11 -4.34
N GLU A 78 18.88 21.29 -4.76
CA GLU A 78 20.14 21.42 -5.50
C GLU A 78 21.27 20.82 -4.65
N PRO A 79 22.16 20.01 -5.23
CA PRO A 79 23.33 19.51 -4.51
C PRO A 79 24.21 20.68 -4.13
N ALA A 80 24.51 20.81 -2.84
CA ALA A 80 25.46 21.79 -2.34
C ALA A 80 26.84 21.55 -2.97
N ASP A 81 27.39 22.63 -3.54
CA ASP A 81 28.70 22.68 -4.17
C ASP A 81 29.80 22.40 -3.12
N PRO A 82 30.67 21.38 -3.29
CA PRO A 82 31.71 21.06 -2.32
C PRO A 82 32.94 21.94 -2.58
N ALA A 83 32.81 23.25 -2.39
CA ALA A 83 33.93 24.16 -2.52
C ALA A 83 33.76 25.42 -1.66
N GLU A 84 33.77 25.28 -0.34
CA GLU A 84 34.24 26.36 0.55
C GLU A 84 34.40 25.86 1.99
N HIS A 85 35.58 25.34 2.32
CA HIS A 85 36.27 25.60 3.61
C HIS A 85 37.57 24.80 3.65
N VAL A 86 38.65 25.43 3.19
CA VAL A 86 40.00 25.10 3.69
C VAL A 86 40.64 26.40 4.13
N GLY A 87 40.82 26.51 5.45
CA GLY A 87 41.50 27.61 6.10
C GLY A 87 42.99 27.63 5.76
N ARG A 88 43.42 28.80 5.28
CA ARG A 88 44.66 29.52 5.59
C ARG A 88 45.74 28.74 6.36
N ALA A 89 46.83 28.40 5.66
CA ALA A 89 48.16 28.30 6.26
C ALA A 89 49.21 28.88 5.30
N THR A 90 50.14 29.60 5.92
CA THR A 90 51.22 30.48 5.45
C THR A 90 52.24 29.90 4.45
N GLU A 91 52.64 30.74 3.50
CA GLU A 91 53.94 30.74 2.78
C GLU A 91 55.13 30.82 3.76
N PRO A 92 56.34 30.32 3.40
CA PRO A 92 57.26 31.16 2.61
C PRO A 92 58.27 30.46 1.66
N THR A 93 58.56 31.19 0.57
CA THR A 93 59.86 31.43 -0.12
C THR A 93 60.67 30.30 -0.80
N ALA A 94 61.02 30.62 -2.06
CA ALA A 94 61.85 30.01 -3.12
C ALA A 94 63.36 29.78 -2.73
N PRO A 95 64.32 29.34 -3.61
CA PRO A 95 64.30 29.46 -5.08
C PRO A 95 65.12 28.47 -5.99
N VAL A 96 64.93 28.64 -7.32
CA VAL A 96 65.76 28.27 -8.54
C VAL A 96 65.99 26.74 -8.79
N GLU A 97 65.98 26.15 -9.99
CA GLU A 97 66.59 26.51 -11.29
C GLU A 97 66.23 25.50 -12.42
N SER A 98 66.21 25.97 -13.68
CA SER A 98 66.45 25.27 -14.99
C SER A 98 65.59 24.04 -15.40
N SER A 99 65.20 23.81 -16.66
CA SER A 99 65.52 24.41 -17.96
C SER A 99 64.66 23.76 -19.06
N THR A 100 64.40 24.53 -20.13
CA THR A 100 64.26 24.14 -21.56
C THR A 100 63.07 23.30 -22.06
N GLU A 101 62.19 24.01 -22.78
CA GLU A 101 61.52 23.61 -24.03
C GLU A 101 62.55 23.25 -25.14
N PRO A 102 62.21 22.55 -26.25
CA PRO A 102 61.20 23.04 -27.21
C PRO A 102 60.32 21.99 -27.92
N ALA A 103 59.34 22.55 -28.62
CA ALA A 103 58.34 21.97 -29.50
C ALA A 103 58.87 21.01 -30.59
N ASP A 104 58.01 20.06 -30.98
CA ASP A 104 57.95 19.60 -32.37
C ASP A 104 56.50 19.26 -32.78
N ARG A 105 56.16 19.68 -33.99
CA ARG A 105 54.90 19.40 -34.70
C ARG A 105 55.08 18.06 -35.43
N GLY A 106 54.12 17.16 -35.30
CA GLY A 106 54.13 15.94 -36.09
C GLY A 106 52.77 15.29 -36.18
N GLU A 107 52.12 15.53 -37.32
CA GLU A 107 51.29 14.58 -38.08
C GLU A 107 50.03 13.97 -37.45
N SER A 108 48.93 14.41 -38.05
CA SER A 108 47.69 13.69 -38.28
C SER A 108 47.89 12.22 -38.65
N THR A 109 47.37 11.33 -37.81
CA THR A 109 46.89 10.02 -38.27
C THR A 109 45.41 9.91 -37.92
N GLU A 110 44.58 9.94 -38.95
CA GLU A 110 43.19 9.48 -38.92
C GLU A 110 43.15 8.04 -38.39
N SER A 111 42.84 7.89 -37.11
CA SER A 111 42.50 6.61 -36.52
C SER A 111 41.00 6.39 -36.73
N VAL A 112 40.68 5.60 -37.75
CA VAL A 112 39.35 5.02 -37.98
C VAL A 112 38.85 4.36 -36.69
N ALA A 113 37.96 5.04 -35.98
CA ALA A 113 37.25 4.47 -34.85
C ALA A 113 36.33 3.37 -35.38
N LYS A 114 36.75 2.11 -35.18
CA LYS A 114 35.85 0.98 -35.27
C LYS A 114 34.67 1.24 -34.34
N ASP A 115 33.46 1.23 -34.89
CA ASP A 115 32.21 1.11 -34.15
C ASP A 115 32.32 -0.07 -33.18
N VAL A 116 32.59 0.24 -31.92
CA VAL A 116 32.26 -0.65 -30.82
C VAL A 116 30.74 -0.65 -30.77
N PRO A 117 30.06 -1.78 -30.96
CA PRO A 117 28.61 -1.81 -30.83
C PRO A 117 28.26 -1.25 -29.45
N ALA A 118 27.48 -0.17 -29.44
CA ALA A 118 27.02 0.46 -28.22
C ALA A 118 26.44 -0.63 -27.32
N ARG A 119 27.02 -0.78 -26.12
CA ARG A 119 26.45 -1.64 -25.08
C ARG A 119 24.97 -1.27 -24.99
N PRO A 120 24.03 -2.24 -25.04
CA PRO A 120 22.62 -1.92 -24.88
C PRO A 120 22.48 -1.04 -23.62
N PRO A 121 21.73 0.07 -23.68
CA PRO A 121 21.62 0.96 -22.54
C PRO A 121 21.17 0.14 -21.34
N ASP A 122 21.92 0.21 -20.24
CA ASP A 122 21.53 -0.46 -18.99
C ASP A 122 20.16 0.13 -18.60
N LEU A 123 19.08 -0.61 -18.85
CA LEU A 123 17.72 -0.11 -18.61
C LEU A 123 17.55 0.28 -17.14
N PRO A 124 16.82 1.37 -16.85
CA PRO A 124 16.55 1.80 -15.48
C PRO A 124 15.80 0.72 -14.70
N LYS A 125 16.05 0.66 -13.39
CA LYS A 125 15.54 -0.40 -12.51
C LYS A 125 14.24 -0.01 -11.84
N VAL A 126 13.22 -0.86 -11.93
CA VAL A 126 11.95 -0.69 -11.21
C VAL A 126 11.79 -1.84 -10.23
N ALA A 127 11.65 -1.52 -8.94
CA ALA A 127 11.18 -2.48 -7.95
C ALA A 127 9.72 -2.19 -7.59
N ILE A 128 8.93 -3.25 -7.45
CA ILE A 128 7.56 -3.16 -6.97
C ILE A 128 7.44 -4.04 -5.73
N ILE A 129 7.00 -3.43 -4.63
CA ILE A 129 6.67 -4.14 -3.39
C ILE A 129 5.17 -4.42 -3.40
N ILE A 130 4.78 -5.67 -3.14
CA ILE A 130 3.40 -6.05 -2.88
C ILE A 130 3.24 -6.21 -1.36
N ASP A 131 2.62 -5.21 -0.75
CA ASP A 131 2.27 -5.17 0.68
C ASP A 131 1.10 -6.10 0.99
N ASP A 132 0.77 -6.24 2.27
CA ASP A 132 -0.37 -7.01 2.79
C ASP A 132 -0.45 -8.49 2.34
N MET A 133 0.68 -9.09 1.96
CA MET A 133 0.72 -10.51 1.64
C MET A 133 0.44 -11.35 2.90
N GLY A 134 -0.27 -12.47 2.73
CA GLY A 134 -0.54 -13.43 3.81
C GLY A 134 -2.02 -13.63 4.16
N HIS A 135 -2.93 -12.76 3.70
CA HIS A 135 -4.37 -12.91 3.98
C HIS A 135 -5.15 -13.79 3.01
N ASP A 136 -4.82 -13.74 1.71
CA ASP A 136 -5.52 -14.50 0.67
C ASP A 136 -4.55 -15.40 -0.10
N GLU A 137 -4.66 -16.71 0.10
CA GLU A 137 -3.74 -17.68 -0.54
C GLU A 137 -3.85 -17.66 -2.06
N THR A 138 -5.08 -17.53 -2.60
CA THR A 138 -5.33 -17.62 -4.04
C THR A 138 -4.66 -16.48 -4.79
N THR A 139 -4.83 -15.26 -4.28
CA THR A 139 -4.27 -14.03 -4.86
C THR A 139 -2.76 -13.98 -4.65
N GLY A 140 -2.28 -14.38 -3.46
CA GLY A 140 -0.85 -14.50 -3.20
C GLY A 140 -0.14 -15.44 -4.18
N ARG A 141 -0.75 -16.61 -4.49
CA ARG A 141 -0.21 -17.53 -5.50
C ARG A 141 -0.20 -16.95 -6.91
N LYS A 142 -1.23 -16.20 -7.30
CA LYS A 142 -1.28 -15.53 -8.60
C LYS A 142 -0.15 -14.50 -8.74
N LEU A 143 0.08 -13.70 -7.71
CA LEU A 143 1.18 -12.73 -7.68
C LEU A 143 2.55 -13.41 -7.74
N LEU A 144 2.73 -14.53 -7.04
CA LEU A 144 3.98 -15.32 -7.10
C LEU A 144 4.24 -15.93 -8.47
N SER A 145 3.20 -16.12 -9.29
CA SER A 145 3.29 -16.70 -10.63
C SER A 145 3.51 -15.68 -11.75
N LEU A 146 3.49 -14.37 -11.45
CA LEU A 146 3.72 -13.34 -12.46
C LEU A 146 5.14 -13.43 -13.04
N PRO A 147 5.33 -13.21 -14.36
CA PRO A 147 6.62 -13.35 -15.03
C PRO A 147 7.55 -12.13 -14.83
N ILE A 148 7.38 -11.40 -13.74
CA ILE A 148 8.20 -10.24 -13.37
C ILE A 148 8.74 -10.41 -11.96
N GLU A 149 9.90 -9.80 -11.70
CA GLU A 149 10.47 -9.77 -10.37
C GLU A 149 9.76 -8.74 -9.49
N LEU A 150 9.29 -9.20 -8.34
CA LEU A 150 8.54 -8.45 -7.34
C LEU A 150 9.18 -8.68 -5.97
N THR A 151 8.97 -7.73 -5.06
CA THR A 151 9.25 -7.89 -3.64
C THR A 151 7.95 -8.16 -2.91
N TYR A 152 7.84 -9.27 -2.19
CA TYR A 152 6.63 -9.67 -1.49
C TYR A 152 6.77 -9.33 -0.01
N SER A 153 5.94 -8.42 0.48
CA SER A 153 5.98 -7.98 1.87
C SER A 153 4.83 -8.58 2.66
N PHE A 154 5.17 -9.43 3.62
CA PHE A 154 4.19 -10.24 4.35
C PHE A 154 3.81 -9.60 5.69
N LEU A 155 2.51 -9.49 5.94
CA LEU A 155 2.00 -9.18 7.27
C LEU A 155 2.30 -10.35 8.21
N PRO A 156 2.91 -10.12 9.38
CA PRO A 156 3.13 -11.18 10.33
C PRO A 156 1.77 -11.69 10.86
N PHE A 157 1.70 -12.98 11.18
CA PHE A 157 0.51 -13.63 11.76
C PHE A 157 -0.75 -13.64 10.87
N ALA A 158 -0.69 -13.24 9.60
CA ALA A 158 -1.82 -13.46 8.69
C ALA A 158 -1.99 -14.96 8.37
N PRO A 159 -3.22 -15.46 8.11
CA PRO A 159 -3.53 -16.89 8.09
C PRO A 159 -2.68 -17.76 7.14
N HIS A 160 -2.16 -17.18 6.07
CA HIS A 160 -1.40 -17.88 5.04
C HIS A 160 0.05 -17.39 4.93
N THR A 161 0.52 -16.56 5.87
CA THR A 161 1.88 -15.98 5.87
C THR A 161 2.94 -17.06 5.71
N GLN A 162 3.02 -17.99 6.68
CA GLN A 162 3.99 -19.09 6.72
C GLN A 162 3.90 -20.03 5.50
N LYS A 163 2.79 -20.05 4.78
CA LYS A 163 2.66 -20.88 3.59
C LYS A 163 3.20 -20.17 2.38
N LEU A 164 2.81 -18.90 2.22
CA LEU A 164 3.13 -18.11 1.04
C LEU A 164 4.57 -17.59 1.07
N GLU A 165 5.13 -17.21 2.22
CA GLU A 165 6.52 -16.76 2.29
C GLU A 165 7.49 -17.92 2.01
N ASN A 166 7.17 -19.13 2.47
CA ASN A 166 7.95 -20.34 2.17
C ASN A 166 7.89 -20.70 0.69
N LEU A 167 6.72 -20.55 0.05
CA LEU A 167 6.59 -20.70 -1.41
C LEU A 167 7.38 -19.63 -2.16
N ALA A 168 7.32 -18.37 -1.72
CA ALA A 168 8.10 -17.28 -2.28
C ALA A 168 9.61 -17.55 -2.15
N HIS A 169 10.04 -18.05 -1.00
CA HIS A 169 11.45 -18.34 -0.72
C HIS A 169 11.95 -19.49 -1.58
N ALA A 170 11.19 -20.58 -1.68
CA ALA A 170 11.51 -21.71 -2.54
C ALA A 170 11.57 -21.32 -4.03
N ALA A 171 10.81 -20.29 -4.43
CA ALA A 171 10.84 -19.72 -5.78
C ALA A 171 11.92 -18.64 -5.98
N GLY A 172 12.79 -18.40 -4.99
CA GLY A 172 13.87 -17.41 -5.06
C GLY A 172 13.40 -15.95 -5.06
N LYS A 173 12.16 -15.68 -4.62
CA LYS A 173 11.59 -14.34 -4.63
C LYS A 173 12.13 -13.47 -3.48
N THR A 174 12.12 -12.16 -3.68
CA THR A 174 12.51 -11.19 -2.64
C THR A 174 11.40 -11.07 -1.60
N ILE A 175 11.73 -11.28 -0.32
CA ILE A 175 10.76 -11.30 0.78
C ILE A 175 11.07 -10.20 1.79
N PHE A 176 10.04 -9.43 2.13
CA PHE A 176 10.06 -8.41 3.18
C PHE A 176 9.07 -8.77 4.29
N LEU A 177 9.34 -8.27 5.50
CA LEU A 177 8.36 -8.18 6.56
C LEU A 177 7.57 -6.87 6.41
N HIS A 178 6.25 -6.96 6.31
CA HIS A 178 5.36 -5.81 6.35
C HIS A 178 5.00 -5.52 7.81
N LEU A 179 5.80 -4.68 8.47
CA LEU A 179 5.81 -4.52 9.91
C LEU A 179 4.65 -3.62 10.39
N PRO A 180 3.69 -4.14 11.17
CA PRO A 180 2.59 -3.33 11.68
C PRO A 180 3.05 -2.26 12.66
N MET A 181 2.63 -1.02 12.44
CA MET A 181 3.01 0.13 13.24
C MET A 181 1.81 1.04 13.53
N GLN A 182 1.83 1.73 14.67
CA GLN A 182 0.75 2.60 15.12
C GLN A 182 0.37 3.68 14.09
N PRO A 183 -0.88 3.68 13.58
CA PRO A 183 -1.41 4.76 12.75
C PRO A 183 -1.85 5.97 13.59
N LYS A 184 -2.16 7.08 12.90
CA LYS A 184 -3.00 8.16 13.45
C LYS A 184 -4.45 7.72 13.52
N GLY A 185 -5.13 8.11 14.59
CA GLY A 185 -6.56 7.81 14.82
C GLY A 185 -6.79 6.46 15.48
N ALA A 186 -7.51 6.48 16.60
CA ALA A 186 -7.76 5.29 17.43
C ALA A 186 -8.69 4.23 16.78
N ALA A 187 -9.37 4.58 15.68
CA ALA A 187 -10.26 3.67 14.96
C ALA A 187 -9.52 2.64 14.10
N TYR A 188 -8.25 2.89 13.77
CA TYR A 188 -7.47 2.00 12.93
C TYR A 188 -6.69 0.99 13.77
N SER A 189 -6.86 -0.29 13.46
CA SER A 189 -6.08 -1.37 14.07
C SER A 189 -5.01 -1.84 13.09
N PRO A 190 -3.71 -1.67 13.39
CA PRO A 190 -2.63 -2.19 12.56
C PRO A 190 -2.52 -3.72 12.61
N GLY A 191 -3.25 -4.40 13.50
CA GLY A 191 -3.26 -5.86 13.60
C GLY A 191 -2.20 -6.43 14.55
N PRO A 192 -2.08 -7.78 14.58
CA PRO A 192 -1.17 -8.48 15.49
C PRO A 192 0.29 -8.10 15.28
N GLY A 193 1.08 -8.08 16.36
CA GLY A 193 2.51 -7.75 16.30
C GLY A 193 2.82 -6.26 16.20
N ALA A 194 1.81 -5.39 16.20
CA ALA A 194 2.01 -3.96 16.01
C ALA A 194 2.87 -3.28 17.08
N LEU A 195 3.74 -2.41 16.58
CA LEU A 195 4.58 -1.52 17.37
C LEU A 195 3.82 -0.23 17.69
N TYR A 196 3.79 0.13 18.97
CA TYR A 196 3.14 1.34 19.47
C TYR A 196 4.17 2.28 20.09
N LEU A 197 3.89 3.59 20.07
CA LEU A 197 4.71 4.62 20.68
C LEU A 197 4.82 4.46 22.20
N GLN A 198 3.79 3.90 22.83
CA GLN A 198 3.77 3.59 24.27
C GLN A 198 4.56 2.34 24.65
N ASP A 199 4.98 1.53 23.67
CA ASP A 199 5.83 0.37 23.96
C ASP A 199 7.21 0.86 24.39
N SER A 200 7.79 0.22 25.40
CA SER A 200 9.21 0.43 25.71
C SER A 200 10.09 -0.06 24.54
N PRO A 201 11.32 0.44 24.39
CA PRO A 201 12.23 -0.03 23.34
C PRO A 201 12.43 -1.56 23.35
N GLU A 202 12.50 -2.18 24.54
CA GLU A 202 12.62 -3.63 24.65
C GLU A 202 11.35 -4.36 24.20
N MET A 203 10.15 -3.80 24.47
CA MET A 203 8.90 -4.37 23.97
C MET A 203 8.81 -4.26 22.45
N GLN A 204 9.24 -3.13 21.87
CA GLN A 204 9.31 -2.95 20.41
C GLN A 204 10.25 -3.99 19.79
N ARG A 205 11.43 -4.22 20.38
CA ARG A 205 12.38 -5.26 19.98
C ARG A 205 11.80 -6.66 20.04
N ILE A 206 11.14 -7.01 21.14
CA ILE A 206 10.51 -8.33 21.33
C ILE A 206 9.44 -8.57 20.26
N LYS A 207 8.60 -7.56 19.99
CA LYS A 207 7.57 -7.65 18.95
C LYS A 207 8.17 -7.81 17.56
N LEU A 208 9.15 -6.99 17.18
CA LEU A 208 9.87 -7.12 15.91
C LEU A 208 10.48 -8.52 15.75
N LYS A 209 11.14 -9.04 16.79
CA LYS A 209 11.70 -10.39 16.78
C LYS A 209 10.62 -11.45 16.50
N LYS A 210 9.44 -11.34 17.13
CA LYS A 210 8.32 -12.27 16.88
C LYS A 210 7.78 -12.14 15.46
N CYS A 211 7.63 -10.92 14.95
CA CYS A 211 7.19 -10.70 13.56
C CYS A 211 8.17 -11.32 12.55
N LEU A 212 9.48 -11.19 12.77
CA LEU A 212 10.51 -11.81 11.94
C LEU A 212 10.53 -13.34 12.05
N GLN A 213 10.09 -13.91 13.17
CA GLN A 213 9.94 -15.37 13.29
C GLN A 213 8.78 -15.91 12.44
N GLU A 214 7.75 -15.10 12.18
CA GLU A 214 6.65 -15.45 11.25
C GLU A 214 7.03 -15.29 9.78
N VAL A 215 8.05 -14.47 9.48
CA VAL A 215 8.57 -14.23 8.13
C VAL A 215 10.09 -14.47 8.12
N PRO A 216 10.55 -15.72 8.36
CA PRO A 216 11.96 -16.03 8.65
C PRO A 216 12.90 -15.74 7.48
N HIS A 217 12.37 -15.68 6.25
CA HIS A 217 13.14 -15.42 5.03
C HIS A 217 13.18 -13.93 4.64
N ALA A 218 12.64 -13.03 5.48
CA ALA A 218 12.67 -11.60 5.21
C ALA A 218 14.10 -11.06 5.20
N ILE A 219 14.47 -10.37 4.11
CA ILE A 219 15.76 -9.66 3.98
C ILE A 219 15.62 -8.14 4.14
N GLY A 220 14.38 -7.68 4.28
CA GLY A 220 14.04 -6.28 4.50
C GLY A 220 12.70 -6.11 5.19
N VAL A 221 12.41 -4.86 5.53
CA VAL A 221 11.21 -4.45 6.27
C VAL A 221 10.65 -3.19 5.62
N ASN A 222 9.33 -3.11 5.49
CA ASN A 222 8.64 -1.84 5.29
C ASN A 222 7.45 -1.73 6.26
N ASN A 223 6.98 -0.51 6.51
CA ASN A 223 5.92 -0.27 7.49
C ASN A 223 4.53 -0.54 6.88
N HIS A 224 3.71 -1.29 7.63
CA HIS A 224 2.26 -1.35 7.47
C HIS A 224 1.62 -0.29 8.35
N MET A 225 0.78 0.57 7.75
CA MET A 225 0.28 1.78 8.42
C MET A 225 1.43 2.61 9.02
N GLY A 226 1.40 2.92 10.31
CA GLY A 226 2.51 3.58 10.99
C GLY A 226 2.52 5.10 10.93
N SER A 227 1.46 5.78 10.48
CA SER A 227 1.48 7.24 10.33
C SER A 227 1.72 8.03 11.62
N SER A 228 1.54 7.44 12.82
CA SER A 228 2.04 8.05 14.07
C SER A 228 3.46 7.59 14.38
N PHE A 229 3.73 6.30 14.22
CA PHE A 229 5.02 5.69 14.58
C PHE A 229 6.19 6.23 13.74
N THR A 230 5.99 6.41 12.42
CA THR A 230 7.04 6.85 11.51
C THR A 230 7.35 8.35 11.60
N GLU A 231 6.50 9.13 12.27
CA GLU A 231 6.76 10.55 12.59
C GLU A 231 7.59 10.72 13.87
N ASP A 232 7.66 9.69 14.71
CA ASP A 232 8.41 9.75 15.97
C ASP A 232 9.87 9.29 15.77
N GLU A 233 10.79 10.24 15.90
CA GLU A 233 12.22 10.00 15.70
C GLU A 233 12.80 8.99 16.71
N GLY A 234 12.35 9.03 17.97
CA GLY A 234 12.84 8.13 19.02
C GLY A 234 12.41 6.69 18.79
N ALA A 235 11.12 6.48 18.46
CA ALA A 235 10.57 5.18 18.12
C ALA A 235 11.22 4.61 16.86
N MET A 236 11.40 5.42 15.82
CA MET A 236 12.12 5.01 14.61
C MET A 236 13.58 4.68 14.88
N ALA A 237 14.28 5.45 15.72
CA ALA A 237 15.67 5.18 16.08
C ALA A 237 15.83 3.82 16.77
N ASN A 238 14.90 3.47 17.68
CA ASN A 238 14.89 2.16 18.34
C ASN A 238 14.76 1.02 17.32
N ILE A 239 13.81 1.13 16.38
CA ILE A 239 13.55 0.07 15.41
C ILE A 239 14.63 -0.01 14.33
N VAL A 240 15.12 1.13 13.85
CA VAL A 240 16.23 1.18 12.88
C VAL A 240 17.48 0.52 13.43
N LYS A 241 17.76 0.69 14.74
CA LYS A 241 18.87 -0.03 15.38
C LYS A 241 18.71 -1.54 15.26
N GLU A 242 17.53 -2.08 15.58
CA GLU A 242 17.27 -3.51 15.46
C GLU A 242 17.31 -4.02 14.00
N ILE A 243 16.84 -3.21 13.05
CA ILE A 243 16.96 -3.50 11.61
C ILE A 243 18.44 -3.57 11.20
N LYS A 244 19.25 -2.61 11.67
CA LYS A 244 20.69 -2.55 11.42
C LYS A 244 21.43 -3.76 11.97
N ASP A 245 21.19 -4.10 13.23
CA ASP A 245 21.86 -5.21 13.92
C ASP A 245 21.57 -6.56 13.25
N ARG A 246 20.48 -6.64 12.47
CA ARG A 246 20.08 -7.80 11.68
C ARG A 246 20.49 -7.71 10.21
N SER A 247 21.17 -6.65 9.80
CA SER A 247 21.55 -6.38 8.41
C SER A 247 20.38 -6.36 7.43
N LEU A 248 19.19 -5.94 7.90
CA LEU A 248 17.99 -5.85 7.08
C LEU A 248 17.94 -4.54 6.30
N ILE A 249 17.30 -4.57 5.14
CA ILE A 249 16.93 -3.37 4.36
C ILE A 249 15.69 -2.72 4.98
N PHE A 250 15.58 -1.39 4.92
CA PHE A 250 14.35 -0.69 5.31
C PHE A 250 13.77 0.15 4.15
N VAL A 251 12.50 -0.02 3.84
CA VAL A 251 11.78 0.87 2.92
C VAL A 251 10.67 1.60 3.67
N ASP A 252 10.70 2.92 3.64
CA ASP A 252 9.61 3.75 4.13
C ASP A 252 8.47 3.78 3.10
N SER A 253 7.32 3.25 3.49
CA SER A 253 6.09 3.23 2.67
C SER A 253 5.46 4.63 2.52
N VAL A 254 5.89 5.62 3.32
CA VAL A 254 5.41 7.00 3.34
C VAL A 254 3.91 7.07 3.60
N THR A 255 3.47 6.51 4.72
CA THR A 255 2.07 6.56 5.19
C THR A 255 1.72 7.88 5.86
N SER A 256 2.71 8.75 6.05
CA SER A 256 2.55 10.16 6.42
C SER A 256 3.54 11.04 5.66
N PRO A 257 3.14 12.28 5.26
CA PRO A 257 4.07 13.27 4.73
C PRO A 257 5.14 13.72 5.74
N ALA A 258 4.87 13.56 7.06
CA ALA A 258 5.80 13.91 8.14
C ALA A 258 6.70 12.74 8.58
N SER A 259 6.68 11.61 7.85
CA SER A 259 7.54 10.45 8.15
C SER A 259 9.02 10.85 8.18
N VAL A 260 9.70 10.53 9.29
CA VAL A 260 11.16 10.66 9.48
C VAL A 260 11.89 9.33 9.28
N ALA A 261 11.14 8.25 9.00
CA ALA A 261 11.65 6.88 9.03
C ALA A 261 12.83 6.66 8.08
N PHE A 262 12.75 7.20 6.87
CA PHE A 262 13.85 7.11 5.90
C PHE A 262 15.09 7.89 6.32
N GLN A 263 14.92 9.10 6.86
CA GLN A 263 16.04 9.95 7.30
C GLN A 263 16.78 9.28 8.47
N VAL A 264 16.04 8.76 9.44
CA VAL A 264 16.60 8.02 10.59
C VAL A 264 17.34 6.77 10.13
N ALA A 265 16.75 5.97 9.23
CA ALA A 265 17.39 4.78 8.68
C ALA A 265 18.69 5.11 7.93
N ARG A 266 18.67 6.14 7.08
CA ARG A 266 19.84 6.61 6.34
C ARG A 266 20.94 7.12 7.29
N ALA A 267 20.59 7.94 8.29
CA ALA A 267 21.55 8.47 9.27
C ALA A 267 22.24 7.33 10.05
N ALA A 268 21.51 6.26 10.36
CA ALA A 268 22.06 5.07 10.99
C ALA A 268 22.89 4.17 10.04
N SER A 269 23.06 4.55 8.77
CA SER A 269 23.72 3.76 7.72
C SER A 269 23.02 2.43 7.41
N VAL A 270 21.70 2.35 7.59
CA VAL A 270 20.88 1.23 7.11
C VAL A 270 20.62 1.41 5.62
N LYS A 271 20.76 0.32 4.85
CA LYS A 271 20.35 0.32 3.44
C LYS A 271 18.86 0.61 3.36
N SER A 272 18.51 1.78 2.84
CA SER A 272 17.12 2.23 2.87
C SER A 272 16.69 2.98 1.62
N ALA A 273 15.37 3.03 1.42
CA ALA A 273 14.73 3.86 0.40
C ALA A 273 13.37 4.38 0.88
N ARG A 274 12.83 5.32 0.12
CA ARG A 274 11.41 5.73 0.18
C ARG A 274 10.70 5.23 -1.05
N ARG A 275 9.43 4.87 -0.90
CA ARG A 275 8.51 4.68 -2.03
C ARG A 275 8.45 5.94 -2.91
N ASN A 276 8.43 5.74 -4.23
CA ASN A 276 8.17 6.79 -5.21
C ASN A 276 6.69 6.91 -5.57
N VAL A 277 6.03 5.78 -5.88
CA VAL A 277 4.63 5.77 -6.35
C VAL A 277 3.82 4.73 -5.58
N PHE A 278 2.57 5.06 -5.24
CA PHE A 278 1.60 4.11 -4.71
C PHE A 278 0.66 3.73 -5.85
N LEU A 279 0.62 2.45 -6.20
CA LEU A 279 0.13 2.02 -7.49
C LEU A 279 -1.39 1.81 -7.51
N ASP A 280 -1.99 1.43 -6.39
CA ASP A 280 -3.37 0.95 -6.32
C ASP A 280 -4.25 1.66 -5.29
N ASN A 281 -4.00 2.96 -5.08
CA ASN A 281 -4.92 3.85 -4.35
C ASN A 281 -6.36 3.77 -4.88
N ILE A 282 -6.51 3.56 -6.19
CA ILE A 282 -7.77 3.28 -6.85
C ILE A 282 -7.65 1.86 -7.40
N GLN A 283 -8.52 0.97 -6.95
CA GLN A 283 -8.56 -0.44 -7.36
C GLN A 283 -9.23 -0.60 -8.73
N ASP A 284 -8.67 0.07 -9.72
CA ASP A 284 -9.08 0.04 -11.11
C ASP A 284 -7.86 -0.26 -11.98
N GLU A 285 -7.99 -1.21 -12.90
CA GLU A 285 -6.85 -1.74 -13.65
C GLU A 285 -6.14 -0.64 -14.47
N GLN A 286 -6.92 0.23 -15.13
CA GLN A 286 -6.36 1.32 -15.91
C GLN A 286 -5.64 2.33 -15.03
N LYS A 287 -6.23 2.69 -13.87
CA LYS A 287 -5.58 3.60 -12.92
C LYS A 287 -4.28 3.04 -12.36
N ILE A 288 -4.20 1.73 -12.15
CA ILE A 288 -2.96 1.08 -11.72
C ILE A 288 -1.91 1.13 -12.83
N CYS A 289 -2.31 0.92 -14.09
CA CYS A 289 -1.40 1.05 -15.24
C CYS A 289 -0.90 2.49 -15.44
N ASP A 290 -1.74 3.50 -15.23
CA ASP A 290 -1.35 4.92 -15.26
C ASP A 290 -0.29 5.22 -14.16
N GLN A 291 -0.44 4.62 -12.97
CA GLN A 291 0.55 4.77 -11.89
C GLN A 291 1.84 4.00 -12.17
N LEU A 292 1.75 2.84 -12.84
CA LEU A 292 2.92 2.09 -13.28
C LEU A 292 3.71 2.87 -14.35
N GLU A 293 3.03 3.56 -15.27
CA GLU A 293 3.69 4.47 -16.23
C GLU A 293 4.45 5.59 -15.52
N LYS A 294 3.82 6.25 -14.54
CA LYS A 294 4.49 7.26 -13.72
C LYS A 294 5.73 6.71 -13.01
N LEU A 295 5.67 5.47 -12.51
CA LEU A 295 6.80 4.82 -11.87
C LEU A 295 7.95 4.60 -12.86
N VAL A 296 7.64 4.16 -14.09
CA VAL A 296 8.59 3.99 -15.18
C VAL A 296 9.25 5.32 -15.56
N GLU A 297 8.46 6.39 -15.73
CA GLU A 297 9.01 7.72 -16.04
C GLU A 297 9.97 8.24 -14.95
N ILE A 298 9.67 7.95 -13.68
CA ILE A 298 10.58 8.29 -12.57
C ILE A 298 11.88 7.47 -12.69
N ALA A 299 11.78 6.19 -13.03
CA ALA A 299 12.94 5.33 -13.20
C ALA A 299 13.81 5.77 -14.38
N GLU A 300 13.22 6.13 -15.52
CA GLU A 300 13.94 6.68 -16.68
C GLU A 300 14.70 7.96 -16.33
N LYS A 301 14.11 8.83 -15.50
CA LYS A 301 14.76 10.08 -15.06
C LYS A 301 15.85 9.88 -14.00
N LYS A 302 15.68 8.90 -13.11
CA LYS A 302 16.55 8.72 -11.91
C LYS A 302 17.43 7.48 -11.95
N GLY A 303 17.36 6.70 -13.04
CA GLY A 303 17.95 5.37 -13.17
C GLY A 303 17.22 4.28 -12.37
N ARG A 304 16.35 4.64 -11.43
CA ARG A 304 15.61 3.69 -10.59
C ARG A 304 14.36 4.26 -9.92
N ALA A 305 13.40 3.39 -9.61
CA ALA A 305 12.23 3.74 -8.80
C ALA A 305 11.67 2.55 -8.02
N ILE A 306 10.95 2.83 -6.93
CA ILE A 306 10.21 1.86 -6.11
C ILE A 306 8.71 2.21 -6.09
N GLY A 307 7.88 1.28 -6.54
CA GLY A 307 6.44 1.30 -6.39
C GLY A 307 5.98 0.40 -5.25
N ILE A 308 4.83 0.73 -4.65
CA ILE A 308 4.14 -0.15 -3.70
C ILE A 308 2.71 -0.38 -4.19
N ALA A 309 2.25 -1.62 -4.11
CA ALA A 309 0.88 -2.05 -4.34
C ALA A 309 0.47 -3.11 -3.31
N HIS A 310 -0.74 -3.64 -3.41
CA HIS A 310 -1.33 -4.63 -2.52
C HIS A 310 -1.95 -5.79 -3.31
N PRO A 311 -2.37 -6.88 -2.65
CA PRO A 311 -2.84 -8.08 -3.32
C PRO A 311 -4.33 -7.95 -3.66
N TYR A 312 -4.69 -6.91 -4.41
CA TYR A 312 -6.03 -6.76 -4.97
C TYR A 312 -6.16 -7.46 -6.31
N ARG A 313 -7.37 -7.89 -6.65
CA ARG A 313 -7.66 -8.47 -7.98
C ARG A 313 -7.28 -7.53 -9.12
N ALA A 314 -7.60 -6.24 -8.99
CA ALA A 314 -7.24 -5.21 -9.96
C ALA A 314 -5.71 -5.11 -10.12
N THR A 315 -4.96 -5.18 -9.02
CA THR A 315 -3.48 -5.15 -9.05
C THR A 315 -2.92 -6.35 -9.78
N VAL A 316 -3.40 -7.57 -9.52
CA VAL A 316 -2.96 -8.78 -10.23
C VAL A 316 -3.18 -8.64 -11.74
N ASN A 317 -4.38 -8.21 -12.13
CA ASN A 317 -4.74 -8.06 -13.54
C ASN A 317 -3.90 -6.97 -14.22
N ALA A 318 -3.79 -5.79 -13.61
CA ALA A 318 -3.00 -4.68 -14.12
C ALA A 318 -1.52 -5.04 -14.26
N MET A 319 -0.94 -5.74 -13.28
CA MET A 319 0.46 -6.19 -13.37
C MET A 319 0.65 -7.21 -14.50
N ALA A 320 -0.29 -8.14 -14.69
CA ALA A 320 -0.21 -9.12 -15.77
C ALA A 320 -0.26 -8.48 -17.17
N ILE A 321 -1.01 -7.39 -17.33
CA ILE A 321 -1.20 -6.71 -18.62
C ILE A 321 -0.09 -5.67 -18.86
N CYS A 322 0.10 -4.77 -17.91
CA CYS A 322 0.87 -3.54 -18.11
C CYS A 322 2.36 -3.71 -17.84
N SER A 323 2.77 -4.75 -17.11
CA SER A 323 4.21 -4.98 -16.92
C SER A 323 4.90 -5.39 -18.23
N GLU A 324 4.26 -6.21 -19.06
CA GLU A 324 4.77 -6.59 -20.39
C GLU A 324 5.00 -5.36 -21.27
N GLN A 325 4.08 -4.40 -21.24
CA GLN A 325 4.18 -3.14 -22.00
C GLN A 325 5.46 -2.34 -21.69
N TYR A 326 5.97 -2.40 -20.45
CA TYR A 326 7.11 -1.60 -20.02
C TYR A 326 8.43 -2.37 -19.91
N GLN A 327 8.46 -3.68 -20.16
CA GLN A 327 9.69 -4.49 -20.12
C GLN A 327 10.79 -4.02 -21.09
N ALA A 328 10.42 -3.36 -22.20
CA ALA A 328 11.38 -2.76 -23.13
C ALA A 328 11.98 -1.41 -22.62
N ARG A 329 11.37 -0.81 -21.59
CA ARG A 329 11.77 0.50 -21.03
C ARG A 329 12.50 0.37 -19.69
N VAL A 330 12.20 -0.67 -18.92
CA VAL A 330 12.74 -0.86 -17.57
C VAL A 330 13.10 -2.32 -17.30
N HIS A 331 14.04 -2.54 -16.38
CA HIS A 331 14.25 -3.85 -15.77
C HIS A 331 13.48 -3.94 -14.44
N TYR A 332 12.51 -4.84 -14.36
CA TYR A 332 11.87 -5.21 -13.11
C TYR A 332 12.83 -6.04 -12.25
N VAL A 333 13.07 -5.60 -11.02
CA VAL A 333 14.05 -6.20 -10.10
C VAL A 333 13.53 -6.20 -8.66
N GLY A 334 14.16 -6.98 -7.79
CA GLY A 334 13.93 -6.88 -6.34
C GLY A 334 14.47 -5.56 -5.75
N VAL A 335 13.94 -5.14 -4.60
CA VAL A 335 14.43 -3.95 -3.87
C VAL A 335 15.94 -3.95 -3.62
N PRO A 336 16.61 -5.07 -3.26
CA PRO A 336 18.06 -5.08 -3.04
C PRO A 336 18.86 -4.56 -4.24
N GLU A 337 18.42 -4.85 -5.47
CA GLU A 337 19.12 -4.47 -6.69
C GLU A 337 18.94 -2.99 -7.06
N VAL A 338 17.80 -2.41 -6.69
CA VAL A 338 17.57 -0.95 -6.74
C VAL A 338 18.53 -0.25 -5.76
N LEU A 339 18.82 -0.86 -4.61
CA LEU A 339 19.70 -0.31 -3.57
C LEU A 339 21.19 -0.60 -3.76
N ALA A 340 21.55 -1.55 -4.63
CA ALA A 340 22.94 -1.95 -4.86
C ALA A 340 23.75 -0.98 -5.74
N VAL A 341 23.08 -0.06 -6.42
CA VAL A 341 23.73 0.88 -7.34
C VAL A 341 24.42 1.99 -6.54
N ARG A 342 25.75 2.05 -6.68
CA ARG A 342 26.65 3.05 -6.08
C ARG A 342 26.64 4.33 -6.88
#